data_AF-A0A9D8EL17-F1
#
_entry.id   AF-A0A9D8EL17-F1
#
_cell.length_a   1.000
_cell.length_b   1.000
_cell.length_c   1.000
_cell.angle_alpha   90.00
_cell.angle_beta   90.00
_cell.angle_gamma   90.00
#
_symmetry.space_group_name_H-M   'P 1'
#
loop_
_entity.id
_entity.type
_entity.pdbx_description
1 polymer ?
#
loop_
_entity_poly.entity_id
_entity_poly.type
_entity_poly.pdbx_seq_one_letter_code
_entity_poly.pdbx_strand_id
1 'polypeptide(L)'
;MNKIYYKSTRSDKEKITSCEAIVKGIAGDGGLYVPSAIPELDKPFLQLIKMDYKQLAFFVMNKFLPDCSEEELKLCIERAYDKKFDTQDIAPLVKIGDIFFLELYHGATASFKDMALSILPYLLTAAAKKTGIDKEIVILTATSGDTGKAALESFSDVNGTKIIVFYPDKGVSLVQERQMITQEGSNTFVCAIEGNFDDAQTQVKNIFADKVFGKLCAEKKYMFSSANSINIGRLIPQVTYYINSYTRLLEMNEIVEGDKINIVVPTGNFGNILAAYYASGMGLPVNKLICAANENNVLYDFFSTGVYNRLRQLKLTISPSMDILISSNLERLIYDVCDMDSARLERLFKDLSGTGIFSIDDEMMEKIKDFWSGFATDEQTVEAIREVYKKYNYLIDTHTAP
;
A
#
# COMPACT_ATOMS: atom_id res chain seq x y z
N MET A 1 -20.62 -0.43 19.71
CA MET A 1 -19.77 0.23 18.70
C MET A 1 -20.49 0.17 17.36
N ASN A 2 -20.63 1.29 16.65
CA ASN A 2 -21.18 1.27 15.30
C ASN A 2 -20.25 0.42 14.42
N LYS A 3 -20.82 -0.56 13.70
CA LYS A 3 -20.05 -1.45 12.83
C LYS A 3 -19.42 -0.62 11.71
N ILE A 4 -18.09 -0.69 11.56
CA ILE A 4 -17.37 0.00 10.48
C ILE A 4 -17.92 -0.46 9.13
N TYR A 5 -18.18 0.51 8.26
CA TYR A 5 -18.51 0.29 6.85
C TYR A 5 -17.53 1.07 5.97
N TYR A 6 -17.53 0.80 4.67
CA TYR A 6 -16.70 1.46 3.69
C TYR A 6 -17.53 2.32 2.75
N LYS A 7 -16.97 3.46 2.33
CA LYS A 7 -17.57 4.39 1.36
C LYS A 7 -16.53 4.88 0.37
N SER A 8 -16.98 5.40 -0.77
CA SER A 8 -16.11 6.02 -1.77
C SER A 8 -15.68 7.41 -1.28
N THR A 9 -14.44 7.79 -1.52
CA THR A 9 -13.95 9.16 -1.34
C THR A 9 -14.71 10.18 -2.22
N ARG A 10 -15.34 9.74 -3.31
CA ARG A 10 -16.04 10.60 -4.28
C ARG A 10 -17.56 10.51 -4.20
N SER A 11 -18.11 9.75 -3.25
CA SER A 11 -19.55 9.58 -3.10
C SER A 11 -19.94 9.03 -1.73
N ASP A 12 -20.89 9.70 -1.08
CA ASP A 12 -21.51 9.23 0.16
C ASP A 12 -22.77 8.37 -0.07
N LYS A 13 -23.05 7.97 -1.31
CA LYS A 13 -24.29 7.25 -1.66
C LYS A 13 -24.29 5.78 -1.29
N GLU A 14 -23.13 5.12 -1.39
CA GLU A 14 -23.01 3.68 -1.18
C GLU A 14 -22.25 3.41 0.13
N LYS A 15 -22.86 2.62 1.02
CA LYS A 15 -22.19 2.03 2.17
C LYS A 15 -22.03 0.55 1.90
N ILE A 16 -20.80 0.07 1.91
CA ILE A 16 -20.48 -1.33 1.66
C ILE A 16 -19.71 -1.94 2.83
N THR A 17 -19.70 -3.25 2.89
CA THR A 17 -18.91 -4.03 3.83
C THR A 17 -17.42 -4.02 3.46
N SER A 18 -16.54 -4.45 4.39
CA SER A 18 -15.10 -4.52 4.10
C SER A 18 -14.78 -5.59 3.05
N CYS A 19 -15.48 -6.73 3.07
CA CYS A 19 -15.36 -7.76 2.04
C CYS A 19 -15.74 -7.22 0.66
N GLU A 20 -16.85 -6.49 0.54
CA GLU A 20 -17.23 -5.86 -0.73
C GLU A 20 -16.18 -4.85 -1.21
N ALA A 21 -15.61 -4.05 -0.30
CA ALA A 21 -14.56 -3.09 -0.65
C ALA A 21 -13.27 -3.78 -1.14
N ILE A 22 -12.88 -4.89 -0.52
CA ILE A 22 -11.73 -5.73 -0.94
C ILE A 22 -11.96 -6.30 -2.34
N VAL A 23 -13.14 -6.89 -2.58
CA VAL A 23 -13.48 -7.51 -3.87
C VAL A 23 -13.54 -6.47 -4.98
N LYS A 24 -14.21 -5.33 -4.75
CA LYS A 24 -14.35 -4.27 -5.76
C LYS A 24 -13.01 -3.56 -6.03
N GLY A 25 -12.19 -3.36 -5.00
CA GLY A 25 -10.87 -2.73 -5.07
C GLY A 25 -10.90 -1.21 -5.29
N ILE A 26 -11.71 -0.73 -6.23
CA ILE A 26 -11.97 0.68 -6.54
C ILE A 26 -13.49 0.92 -6.61
N ALA A 27 -13.95 2.12 -6.25
CA ALA A 27 -15.35 2.46 -6.36
C ALA A 27 -15.76 2.71 -7.82
N GLY A 28 -17.04 2.49 -8.14
CA GLY A 28 -17.56 2.61 -9.51
C GLY A 28 -17.56 4.05 -10.07
N ASP A 29 -17.41 5.05 -9.20
CA ASP A 29 -17.24 6.47 -9.54
C ASP A 29 -15.75 6.86 -9.72
N GLY A 30 -14.84 5.88 -9.64
CA GLY A 30 -13.39 6.09 -9.71
C GLY A 30 -12.76 6.57 -8.41
N GLY A 31 -13.52 6.72 -7.34
CA GLY A 31 -13.01 7.02 -6.00
C GLY A 31 -12.42 5.80 -5.31
N LEU A 32 -11.80 6.04 -4.15
CA LEU A 32 -11.16 5.02 -3.34
C LEU A 32 -12.03 4.64 -2.15
N TYR A 33 -12.04 3.37 -1.76
CA TYR A 33 -12.73 2.96 -0.54
C TYR A 33 -11.95 3.37 0.71
N VAL A 34 -12.65 3.96 1.67
CA VAL A 34 -12.15 4.37 3.01
C VAL A 34 -13.10 3.89 4.09
N PRO A 35 -12.61 3.56 5.30
CA PRO A 35 -13.48 3.19 6.41
C PRO A 35 -14.30 4.40 6.87
N SER A 36 -15.49 4.17 7.41
CA SER A 36 -16.37 5.22 7.93
C SER A 36 -15.77 6.01 9.10
N ALA A 37 -14.80 5.40 9.79
CA ALA A 37 -13.94 6.00 10.82
C ALA A 37 -12.70 5.10 10.99
N ILE A 38 -11.59 5.66 11.45
CA ILE A 38 -10.42 4.87 11.87
C ILE A 38 -10.73 4.28 13.27
N PRO A 39 -10.70 2.95 13.46
CA PRO A 39 -10.96 2.34 14.75
C PRO A 39 -9.80 2.54 15.72
N GLU A 40 -10.13 2.89 16.96
CA GLU A 40 -9.13 2.98 18.04
C GLU A 40 -8.70 1.59 18.56
N LEU A 41 -7.46 1.51 19.01
CA LEU A 41 -6.98 0.38 19.81
C LEU A 41 -7.64 0.43 21.20
N ASP A 42 -8.16 -0.71 21.63
CA ASP A 42 -8.86 -0.88 22.91
C ASP A 42 -7.96 -1.55 23.98
N LYS A 43 -6.65 -1.62 23.73
CA LYS A 43 -5.65 -2.18 24.63
C LYS A 43 -4.44 -1.26 24.71
N PRO A 44 -3.83 -1.09 25.90
CA PRO A 44 -2.52 -0.45 26.04
C PRO A 44 -1.47 -1.19 25.21
N PHE A 45 -0.51 -0.44 24.64
CA PHE A 45 0.62 -0.98 23.88
C PHE A 45 1.47 -1.93 24.71
N LEU A 46 1.60 -1.70 26.02
CA LEU A 46 2.30 -2.62 26.93
C LEU A 46 1.67 -4.04 26.96
N GLN A 47 0.38 -4.17 26.67
CA GLN A 47 -0.26 -5.49 26.54
C GLN A 47 -0.02 -6.12 25.15
N LEU A 48 0.18 -5.28 24.13
CA LEU A 48 0.42 -5.72 22.75
C LEU A 48 1.84 -6.27 22.54
N ILE A 49 2.81 -5.89 23.39
CA ILE A 49 4.18 -6.43 23.36
C ILE A 49 4.20 -7.97 23.42
N LYS A 50 3.22 -8.58 24.11
CA LYS A 50 3.13 -10.04 24.28
C LYS A 50 2.65 -10.77 23.02
N MET A 51 2.20 -10.04 22.00
CA MET A 51 1.71 -10.61 20.76
C MET A 51 2.86 -10.80 19.77
N ASP A 52 2.89 -11.97 19.14
CA ASP A 52 3.66 -12.14 17.91
C ASP A 52 3.04 -11.34 16.75
N TYR A 53 3.75 -11.26 15.61
CA TYR A 53 3.29 -10.47 14.47
C TYR A 53 1.90 -10.89 13.96
N LYS A 54 1.60 -12.20 13.94
CA LYS A 54 0.33 -12.73 13.43
C LYS A 54 -0.84 -12.42 14.36
N GLN A 55 -0.62 -12.55 15.67
CA GLN A 55 -1.58 -12.19 16.69
C GLN A 55 -1.88 -10.69 16.64
N LEU A 56 -0.84 -9.86 16.46
CA LEU A 56 -1.01 -8.42 16.31
C LEU A 56 -1.71 -8.06 14.99
N ALA A 57 -1.36 -8.71 13.89
CA ALA A 57 -2.04 -8.55 12.59
C ALA A 57 -3.54 -8.86 12.73
N PHE A 58 -3.89 -9.94 13.41
CA PHE A 58 -5.28 -10.29 13.67
C PHE A 58 -5.96 -9.19 14.50
N PHE A 59 -5.34 -8.74 15.59
CA PHE A 59 -5.88 -7.71 16.46
C PHE A 59 -6.16 -6.38 15.73
N VAL A 60 -5.22 -5.94 14.89
CA VAL A 60 -5.33 -4.69 14.12
C VAL A 60 -6.33 -4.84 12.97
N MET A 61 -6.18 -5.87 12.12
CA MET A 61 -6.99 -6.05 10.92
C MET A 61 -8.46 -6.36 11.24
N ASN A 62 -8.75 -7.10 12.32
CA ASN A 62 -10.12 -7.42 12.72
C ASN A 62 -10.96 -6.17 13.00
N LYS A 63 -10.34 -5.07 13.45
CA LYS A 63 -11.03 -3.79 13.66
C LYS A 63 -11.47 -3.13 12.36
N PHE A 64 -10.68 -3.27 11.30
CA PHE A 64 -11.00 -2.73 9.97
C PHE A 64 -11.89 -3.67 9.13
N LEU A 65 -11.86 -4.98 9.42
CA LEU A 65 -12.56 -6.00 8.64
C LEU A 65 -13.70 -6.69 9.42
N PRO A 66 -14.70 -5.95 9.94
CA PRO A 66 -15.67 -6.45 10.93
C PRO A 66 -16.71 -7.45 10.36
N ASP A 67 -16.68 -7.71 9.06
CA ASP A 67 -17.53 -8.70 8.37
C ASP A 67 -16.77 -9.97 7.93
N CYS A 68 -15.44 -10.00 8.07
CA CYS A 68 -14.68 -11.25 8.08
C CYS A 68 -14.92 -11.97 9.42
N SER A 69 -15.16 -13.28 9.41
CA SER A 69 -15.16 -14.06 10.67
C SER A 69 -13.73 -14.17 11.22
N GLU A 70 -13.63 -14.41 12.53
CA GLU A 70 -12.31 -14.58 13.16
C GLU A 70 -11.53 -15.74 12.53
N GLU A 71 -12.20 -16.85 12.26
CA GLU A 71 -11.59 -18.05 11.67
C GLU A 71 -11.08 -17.77 10.25
N GLU A 72 -11.87 -17.05 9.44
CA GLU A 72 -11.47 -16.63 8.09
C GLU A 72 -10.22 -15.74 8.14
N LEU A 73 -10.22 -14.72 9.01
CA LEU A 73 -9.12 -13.77 9.09
C LEU A 73 -7.83 -14.41 9.64
N LYS A 74 -7.92 -15.24 10.70
CA LYS A 74 -6.79 -16.01 11.22
C LYS A 74 -6.19 -16.91 10.13
N LEU A 75 -7.01 -17.60 9.36
CA LEU A 75 -6.54 -18.44 8.26
C LEU A 75 -5.82 -17.62 7.17
N CYS A 76 -6.32 -16.43 6.83
CA CYS A 76 -5.66 -15.54 5.87
C CYS A 76 -4.27 -15.13 6.37
N ILE A 77 -4.15 -14.74 7.64
CA ILE A 77 -2.91 -14.30 8.27
C ILE A 77 -1.90 -15.45 8.35
N GLU A 78 -2.32 -16.64 8.77
CA GLU A 78 -1.45 -17.82 8.87
C GLU A 78 -0.84 -18.23 7.53
N ARG A 79 -1.62 -18.10 6.45
CA ARG A 79 -1.16 -18.43 5.09
C ARG A 79 -0.36 -17.32 4.43
N ALA A 80 -0.53 -16.07 4.88
CA ALA A 80 0.16 -14.92 4.33
C ALA A 80 1.57 -14.77 4.88
N TYR A 81 1.71 -14.84 6.20
CA TYR A 81 2.96 -14.60 6.92
C TYR A 81 3.57 -15.94 7.35
N ASP A 82 3.86 -16.78 6.38
CA ASP A 82 4.39 -18.13 6.59
C ASP A 82 5.92 -18.18 6.37
N LYS A 83 6.44 -19.39 6.11
CA LYS A 83 7.85 -19.65 5.81
C LYS A 83 8.38 -18.96 4.54
N LYS A 84 7.54 -18.26 3.77
CA LYS A 84 7.98 -17.37 2.68
C LYS A 84 8.70 -16.13 3.21
N PHE A 85 8.47 -15.78 4.48
CA PHE A 85 9.28 -14.82 5.19
C PHE A 85 10.50 -15.51 5.79
N ASP A 86 11.69 -14.99 5.53
CA ASP A 86 12.95 -15.58 5.97
C ASP A 86 13.25 -15.36 7.47
N THR A 87 12.39 -14.60 8.16
CA THR A 87 12.42 -14.36 9.61
C THR A 87 11.05 -14.61 10.25
N GLN A 88 11.05 -15.12 11.49
CA GLN A 88 9.83 -15.35 12.26
C GLN A 88 9.19 -14.05 12.76
N ASP A 89 9.97 -12.97 12.86
CA ASP A 89 9.49 -11.66 13.31
C ASP A 89 8.63 -10.95 12.26
N ILE A 90 8.69 -11.43 11.00
CA ILE A 90 8.03 -10.92 9.78
C ILE A 90 8.45 -9.49 9.39
N ALA A 91 8.47 -8.56 10.33
CA ALA A 91 8.91 -7.17 10.20
C ALA A 91 9.80 -6.78 11.39
N PRO A 92 11.06 -7.27 11.44
CA PRO A 92 11.99 -6.95 12.51
C PRO A 92 12.37 -5.47 12.52
N LEU A 93 12.71 -4.97 13.71
CA LEU A 93 13.16 -3.61 13.94
C LEU A 93 14.62 -3.64 14.40
N VAL A 94 15.52 -3.02 13.63
CA VAL A 94 16.96 -3.06 13.87
C VAL A 94 17.49 -1.67 14.21
N LYS A 95 18.21 -1.55 15.34
CA LYS A 95 18.84 -0.30 15.77
C LYS A 95 20.20 -0.13 15.10
N ILE A 96 20.41 0.99 14.42
CA ILE A 96 21.66 1.36 13.75
C ILE A 96 22.04 2.78 14.18
N GLY A 97 23.02 2.89 15.08
CA GLY A 97 23.30 4.17 15.74
C GLY A 97 22.09 4.64 16.55
N ASP A 98 21.60 5.83 16.25
CA ASP A 98 20.46 6.47 16.94
C ASP A 98 19.13 6.32 16.18
N ILE A 99 19.10 5.57 15.08
CA ILE A 99 17.91 5.33 14.26
C ILE A 99 17.53 3.85 14.23
N PHE A 100 16.26 3.58 13.97
CA PHE A 100 15.72 2.23 13.84
C PHE A 100 15.24 1.99 12.42
N PHE A 101 15.70 0.90 11.82
CA PHE A 101 15.25 0.41 10.52
C PHE A 101 14.18 -0.66 10.74
N LEU A 102 12.99 -0.42 10.21
CA LEU A 102 11.94 -1.43 10.13
C LEU A 102 12.16 -2.22 8.84
N GLU A 103 12.69 -3.43 8.96
CA GLU A 103 13.05 -4.26 7.82
C GLU A 103 11.77 -4.94 7.28
N LEU A 104 11.29 -4.48 6.12
CA LEU A 104 10.08 -5.00 5.47
C LEU A 104 10.40 -5.85 4.24
N TYR A 105 11.65 -6.24 4.06
CA TYR A 105 12.16 -6.93 2.87
C TYR A 105 12.39 -8.43 3.11
N HIS A 106 11.86 -9.00 4.19
CA HIS A 106 12.05 -10.41 4.52
C HIS A 106 11.11 -11.38 3.80
N GLY A 107 10.18 -10.85 2.99
CA GLY A 107 9.28 -11.65 2.17
C GLY A 107 9.95 -12.24 0.91
N ALA A 108 9.20 -13.08 0.19
CA ALA A 108 9.70 -13.87 -0.93
C ALA A 108 10.29 -13.05 -2.10
N THR A 109 9.98 -11.76 -2.21
CA THR A 109 10.52 -10.90 -3.29
C THR A 109 11.41 -9.78 -2.77
N ALA A 110 11.86 -9.88 -1.53
CA ALA A 110 12.74 -8.90 -0.89
C ALA A 110 12.23 -7.45 -0.94
N SER A 111 10.91 -7.24 -0.79
CA SER A 111 10.32 -5.90 -0.84
C SER A 111 9.16 -5.72 0.14
N PHE A 112 8.95 -4.49 0.62
CA PHE A 112 7.84 -4.19 1.54
C PHE A 112 6.45 -4.51 0.97
N LYS A 113 6.32 -4.67 -0.35
CA LYS A 113 5.05 -5.00 -1.00
C LYS A 113 4.56 -6.38 -0.57
N ASP A 114 5.44 -7.29 -0.17
CA ASP A 114 5.11 -8.63 0.34
C ASP A 114 4.21 -8.56 1.58
N MET A 115 4.43 -7.59 2.46
CA MET A 115 3.62 -7.36 3.67
C MET A 115 2.12 -7.23 3.37
N ALA A 116 1.78 -6.63 2.23
CA ALA A 116 0.42 -6.40 1.79
C ALA A 116 -0.06 -7.42 0.75
N LEU A 117 0.81 -7.82 -0.18
CA LEU A 117 0.44 -8.70 -1.28
C LEU A 117 0.33 -10.15 -0.83
N SER A 118 1.12 -10.63 0.13
CA SER A 118 1.04 -12.02 0.59
C SER A 118 -0.31 -12.37 1.23
N ILE A 119 -1.03 -11.39 1.79
CA ILE A 119 -2.35 -11.61 2.41
C ILE A 119 -3.53 -11.32 1.48
N LEU A 120 -3.34 -10.47 0.47
CA LEU A 120 -4.40 -10.02 -0.43
C LEU A 120 -5.16 -11.17 -1.13
N PRO A 121 -4.51 -12.21 -1.71
CA PRO A 121 -5.20 -13.33 -2.35
C PRO A 121 -6.15 -14.07 -1.39
N TYR A 122 -5.74 -14.25 -0.14
CA TYR A 122 -6.55 -14.94 0.87
C TYR A 122 -7.74 -14.07 1.31
N LEU A 123 -7.51 -12.76 1.50
CA LEU A 123 -8.59 -11.82 1.77
C LEU A 123 -9.59 -11.75 0.61
N LEU A 124 -9.11 -11.70 -0.64
CA LEU A 124 -9.97 -11.66 -1.83
C LEU A 124 -10.84 -12.90 -1.95
N THR A 125 -10.26 -14.09 -1.77
CA THR A 125 -11.00 -15.36 -1.87
C THR A 125 -12.00 -15.53 -0.74
N ALA A 126 -11.63 -15.17 0.50
CA ALA A 126 -12.55 -15.14 1.63
C ALA A 126 -13.70 -14.15 1.40
N ALA A 127 -13.39 -12.92 0.98
CA ALA A 127 -14.36 -11.88 0.72
C ALA A 127 -15.30 -12.21 -0.46
N ALA A 128 -14.79 -12.81 -1.54
CA ALA A 128 -15.60 -13.25 -2.68
C ALA A 128 -16.59 -14.34 -2.25
N LYS A 129 -16.12 -15.33 -1.49
CA LYS A 129 -17.00 -16.37 -0.93
C LYS A 129 -18.08 -15.77 -0.02
N LYS A 130 -17.71 -14.82 0.84
CA LYS A 130 -18.63 -14.14 1.77
C LYS A 130 -19.72 -13.35 1.04
N THR A 131 -19.36 -12.72 -0.07
CA THR A 131 -20.26 -11.90 -0.90
C THR A 131 -21.05 -12.72 -1.92
N GLY A 132 -20.97 -14.06 -1.85
CA GLY A 132 -21.72 -14.96 -2.73
C GLY A 132 -21.18 -15.01 -4.16
N ILE A 133 -19.94 -14.58 -4.39
CA ILE A 133 -19.30 -14.59 -5.70
C ILE A 133 -18.69 -15.97 -5.93
N ASP A 134 -19.40 -16.79 -6.70
CA ASP A 134 -18.92 -18.09 -7.22
C ASP A 134 -18.19 -17.90 -8.57
N LYS A 135 -17.12 -17.09 -8.55
CA LYS A 135 -16.28 -16.84 -9.73
C LYS A 135 -14.80 -16.95 -9.37
N GLU A 136 -14.01 -17.44 -10.32
CA GLU A 136 -12.55 -17.40 -10.21
C GLU A 136 -12.07 -15.96 -10.47
N ILE A 137 -11.27 -15.43 -9.55
CA ILE A 137 -10.79 -14.04 -9.59
C ILE A 137 -9.55 -13.97 -10.47
N VAL A 138 -9.62 -13.25 -11.57
CA VAL A 138 -8.50 -13.03 -12.50
C VAL A 138 -7.89 -11.66 -12.23
N ILE A 139 -6.71 -11.67 -11.61
CA ILE A 139 -5.92 -10.48 -11.31
C ILE A 139 -5.22 -9.99 -12.57
N LEU A 140 -5.47 -8.75 -12.96
CA LEU A 140 -4.74 -8.07 -14.02
C LEU A 140 -3.82 -7.03 -13.40
N THR A 141 -2.53 -7.10 -13.70
CA THR A 141 -1.52 -6.17 -13.16
C THR A 141 -0.59 -5.71 -14.27
N ALA A 142 -0.45 -4.39 -14.45
CA ALA A 142 0.63 -3.82 -15.25
C ALA A 142 1.82 -3.51 -14.34
N THR A 143 3.05 -3.73 -14.81
CA THR A 143 4.25 -3.47 -14.00
C THR A 143 5.41 -2.89 -14.80
N SER A 144 6.25 -2.13 -14.11
CA SER A 144 7.60 -1.74 -14.51
C SER A 144 8.69 -2.60 -13.84
N GLY A 145 8.31 -3.64 -13.07
CA GLY A 145 9.26 -4.55 -12.42
C GLY A 145 8.73 -5.16 -11.12
N ASP A 146 9.14 -4.62 -9.98
CA ASP A 146 8.98 -5.26 -8.65
C ASP A 146 7.53 -5.61 -8.29
N THR A 147 6.59 -4.73 -8.64
CA THR A 147 5.17 -4.96 -8.32
C THR A 147 4.63 -6.22 -9.00
N GLY A 148 5.09 -6.52 -10.23
CA GLY A 148 4.68 -7.71 -10.96
C GLY A 148 5.19 -8.98 -10.30
N LYS A 149 6.48 -9.00 -9.91
CA LYS A 149 7.05 -10.16 -9.23
C LYS A 149 6.40 -10.42 -7.86
N ALA A 150 6.22 -9.40 -7.03
CA ALA A 150 5.55 -9.53 -5.73
C ALA A 150 4.10 -10.04 -5.88
N ALA A 151 3.38 -9.54 -6.89
CA ALA A 151 2.02 -10.00 -7.16
C ALA A 151 2.00 -11.46 -7.65
N LEU A 152 2.87 -11.82 -8.60
CA LEU A 152 2.99 -13.18 -9.12
C LEU A 152 3.25 -14.20 -8.00
N GLU A 153 4.24 -13.90 -7.15
CA GLU A 153 4.62 -14.76 -6.03
C GLU A 153 3.50 -14.90 -4.98
N SER A 154 2.77 -13.81 -4.73
CA SER A 154 1.69 -13.80 -3.76
C SER A 154 0.47 -14.59 -4.23
N PHE A 155 0.10 -14.47 -5.51
CA PHE A 155 -1.06 -15.15 -6.08
C PHE A 155 -0.75 -16.58 -6.56
N SER A 156 0.52 -16.99 -6.61
CA SER A 156 0.92 -18.32 -7.06
C SER A 156 0.25 -19.43 -6.25
N ASP A 157 -0.41 -20.34 -6.97
CA ASP A 157 -1.14 -21.51 -6.50
C ASP A 157 -2.20 -21.22 -5.41
N VAL A 158 -2.70 -19.98 -5.33
CA VAL A 158 -3.84 -19.64 -4.48
C VAL A 158 -5.14 -20.03 -5.19
N ASN A 159 -5.78 -21.09 -4.68
CA ASN A 159 -7.06 -21.60 -5.18
C ASN A 159 -8.14 -20.51 -5.33
N GLY A 160 -8.82 -20.51 -6.47
CA GLY A 160 -9.87 -19.53 -6.78
C GLY A 160 -9.34 -18.21 -7.34
N THR A 161 -8.03 -18.12 -7.62
CA THR A 161 -7.41 -16.95 -8.25
C THR A 161 -6.56 -17.34 -9.47
N LYS A 162 -6.45 -16.43 -10.42
CA LYS A 162 -5.44 -16.40 -11.49
C LYS A 162 -4.79 -15.03 -11.50
N ILE A 163 -3.55 -14.94 -11.97
CA ILE A 163 -2.88 -13.65 -12.13
C ILE A 163 -2.23 -13.55 -13.51
N ILE A 164 -2.44 -12.40 -14.16
CA ILE A 164 -1.84 -12.04 -15.44
C ILE A 164 -1.07 -10.73 -15.24
N VAL A 165 0.25 -10.79 -15.41
CA VAL A 165 1.14 -9.62 -15.35
C VAL A 165 1.52 -9.17 -16.75
N PHE A 166 1.26 -7.90 -17.05
CA PHE A 166 1.66 -7.23 -18.28
C PHE A 166 2.88 -6.35 -18.02
N TYR A 167 3.93 -6.51 -18.81
CA TYR A 167 5.14 -5.70 -18.70
C TYR A 167 5.65 -5.30 -20.09
N PRO A 168 6.28 -4.12 -20.25
CA PRO A 168 6.90 -3.72 -21.51
C PRO A 168 8.15 -4.58 -21.79
N ASP A 169 8.21 -5.21 -22.97
CA ASP A 169 9.28 -6.15 -23.40
C ASP A 169 10.71 -5.59 -23.28
N LYS A 170 10.86 -4.27 -23.16
CA LYS A 170 12.15 -3.57 -22.98
C LYS A 170 12.14 -2.51 -21.89
N GLY A 171 11.09 -2.49 -21.06
CA GLY A 171 10.90 -1.47 -20.02
C GLY A 171 11.07 -2.00 -18.60
N VAL A 172 11.65 -3.20 -18.44
CA VAL A 172 12.00 -3.80 -17.15
C VAL A 172 13.45 -4.27 -17.17
N SER A 173 14.11 -4.36 -16.01
CA SER A 173 15.47 -4.90 -15.97
C SER A 173 15.50 -6.40 -16.28
N LEU A 174 16.63 -6.90 -16.81
CA LEU A 174 16.79 -8.32 -17.13
C LEU A 174 16.57 -9.25 -15.92
N VAL A 175 16.89 -8.79 -14.71
CA VAL A 175 16.66 -9.55 -13.48
C VAL A 175 15.17 -9.64 -13.18
N GLN A 176 14.45 -8.52 -13.23
CA GLN A 176 13.00 -8.49 -13.01
C GLN A 176 12.24 -9.27 -14.09
N GLU A 177 12.64 -9.14 -15.35
CA GLU A 177 12.09 -9.93 -16.47
C GLU A 177 12.21 -11.42 -16.17
N ARG A 178 13.43 -11.89 -15.87
CA ARG A 178 13.71 -13.30 -15.56
C ARG A 178 12.88 -13.78 -14.37
N GLN A 179 12.83 -13.00 -13.29
CA GLN A 179 12.02 -13.35 -12.11
C GLN A 179 10.53 -13.52 -12.42
N MET A 180 9.98 -12.75 -13.38
CA MET A 180 8.60 -12.87 -13.81
C MET A 180 8.39 -14.08 -14.74
N ILE A 181 9.20 -14.23 -15.79
CA ILE A 181 9.00 -15.29 -16.81
C ILE A 181 9.32 -16.69 -16.25
N THR A 182 10.13 -16.79 -15.21
CA THR A 182 10.41 -18.05 -14.50
C THR A 182 9.56 -18.23 -13.25
N GLN A 183 8.50 -17.44 -13.05
CA GLN A 183 7.59 -17.64 -11.93
C GLN A 183 6.92 -19.02 -12.05
N GLU A 184 6.99 -19.79 -10.96
CA GLU A 184 6.21 -21.02 -10.79
C GLU A 184 4.81 -20.71 -10.27
N GLY A 185 3.85 -21.53 -10.69
CA GLY A 185 2.44 -21.41 -10.30
C GLY A 185 1.53 -21.82 -11.46
N SER A 186 0.63 -22.76 -11.21
CA SER A 186 -0.30 -23.24 -12.24
C SER A 186 -1.33 -22.19 -12.68
N ASN A 187 -1.47 -21.12 -11.90
CA ASN A 187 -2.41 -20.02 -12.09
C ASN A 187 -1.74 -18.67 -12.42
N THR A 188 -0.42 -18.66 -12.67
CA THR A 188 0.36 -17.44 -12.97
C THR A 188 0.65 -17.32 -14.46
N PHE A 189 0.42 -16.13 -15.01
CA PHE A 189 0.62 -15.82 -16.42
C PHE A 189 1.35 -14.48 -16.58
N VAL A 190 2.24 -14.42 -17.56
CA VAL A 190 3.07 -13.25 -17.82
C VAL A 190 3.00 -12.92 -19.31
N CYS A 191 2.77 -11.65 -19.64
CA CYS A 191 2.59 -11.16 -21.00
C CYS A 191 3.49 -9.95 -21.24
N ALA A 192 4.53 -10.14 -22.05
CA ALA A 192 5.31 -9.03 -22.58
C ALA A 192 4.46 -8.26 -23.60
N ILE A 193 4.50 -6.93 -23.54
CA ILE A 193 3.82 -6.07 -24.50
C ILE A 193 4.84 -5.22 -25.28
N GLU A 194 4.50 -4.94 -26.53
CA GLU A 194 5.17 -3.90 -27.32
C GLU A 194 4.65 -2.54 -26.87
N GLY A 195 5.51 -1.73 -26.26
CA GLY A 195 5.14 -0.41 -25.72
C GLY A 195 5.91 -0.07 -24.45
N ASN A 196 5.39 0.89 -23.70
CA ASN A 196 5.90 1.31 -22.39
C ASN A 196 4.94 0.94 -21.24
N PHE A 197 5.31 1.28 -20.00
CA PHE A 197 4.49 1.00 -18.82
C PHE A 197 3.12 1.68 -18.84
N ASP A 198 3.04 2.92 -19.35
CA ASP A 198 1.77 3.64 -19.46
C ASP A 198 0.83 2.99 -20.47
N ASP A 199 1.38 2.42 -21.55
CA ASP A 199 0.61 1.60 -22.50
C ASP A 199 0.03 0.37 -21.80
N ALA A 200 0.85 -0.38 -21.04
CA ALA A 200 0.39 -1.54 -20.28
C ALA A 200 -0.75 -1.17 -19.31
N GLN A 201 -0.55 -0.09 -18.54
CA GLN A 201 -1.54 0.38 -17.60
C GLN A 201 -2.84 0.82 -18.30
N THR A 202 -2.74 1.48 -19.45
CA THR A 202 -3.88 1.91 -20.26
C THR A 202 -4.65 0.72 -20.81
N GLN A 203 -3.97 -0.29 -21.35
CA GLN A 203 -4.64 -1.48 -21.87
C GLN A 203 -5.32 -2.30 -20.77
N VAL A 204 -4.70 -2.45 -19.60
CA VAL A 204 -5.35 -3.08 -18.44
C VAL A 204 -6.63 -2.33 -18.06
N LYS A 205 -6.61 -0.99 -18.03
CA LYS A 205 -7.81 -0.18 -17.79
C LYS A 205 -8.87 -0.39 -18.87
N ASN A 206 -8.49 -0.51 -20.13
CA ASN A 206 -9.41 -0.79 -21.24
C ASN A 206 -10.10 -2.15 -21.05
N ILE A 207 -9.37 -3.19 -20.62
CA ILE A 207 -9.94 -4.51 -20.30
C ILE A 207 -10.99 -4.40 -19.20
N PHE A 208 -10.71 -3.63 -18.13
CA PHE A 208 -11.69 -3.39 -17.05
C PHE A 208 -12.93 -2.63 -17.53
N ALA A 209 -12.78 -1.70 -18.49
CA ALA A 209 -13.87 -0.89 -19.03
C ALA A 209 -14.72 -1.62 -20.08
N ASP A 210 -14.22 -2.71 -20.67
CA ASP A 210 -14.92 -3.48 -21.70
C ASP A 210 -16.06 -4.32 -21.11
N LYS A 211 -17.28 -3.78 -21.22
CA LYS A 211 -18.50 -4.44 -20.76
C LYS A 211 -18.85 -5.71 -21.54
N VAL A 212 -18.46 -5.81 -22.81
CA VAL A 212 -18.74 -6.99 -23.65
C VAL A 212 -17.82 -8.13 -23.21
N PHE A 213 -16.53 -7.85 -23.10
CA PHE A 213 -15.55 -8.82 -22.62
C PHE A 213 -15.81 -9.22 -21.16
N GLY A 214 -16.19 -8.27 -20.30
CA GLY A 214 -16.58 -8.54 -18.92
C GLY A 214 -17.79 -9.47 -18.80
N LYS A 215 -18.79 -9.33 -19.67
CA LYS A 215 -19.94 -10.25 -19.74
C LYS A 215 -19.52 -11.66 -20.17
N LEU A 216 -18.72 -11.77 -21.23
CA LEU A 216 -18.19 -13.05 -21.70
C LEU A 216 -17.39 -13.77 -20.61
N CYS A 217 -16.58 -13.03 -19.86
CA CYS A 217 -15.81 -13.58 -18.74
C CYS A 217 -16.74 -14.04 -17.60
N ALA A 218 -17.75 -13.24 -17.26
CA ALA A 218 -18.74 -13.61 -16.25
C ALA A 218 -19.52 -14.89 -16.60
N GLU A 219 -19.88 -15.10 -17.87
CA GLU A 219 -20.51 -16.34 -18.36
C GLU A 219 -19.60 -17.57 -18.17
N LYS A 220 -18.28 -17.37 -18.27
CA LYS A 220 -17.26 -18.39 -17.99
C LYS A 220 -16.85 -18.47 -16.52
N LYS A 221 -17.62 -17.85 -15.61
CA LYS A 221 -17.33 -17.76 -14.16
C LYS A 221 -15.99 -17.08 -13.82
N TYR A 222 -15.54 -16.12 -14.62
CA TYR A 222 -14.40 -15.27 -14.32
C TYR A 222 -14.84 -13.87 -13.86
N MET A 223 -14.07 -13.29 -12.95
CA MET A 223 -14.20 -11.90 -12.53
C MET A 223 -12.84 -11.22 -12.54
N PHE A 224 -12.72 -10.08 -13.21
CA PHE A 224 -11.48 -9.30 -13.14
C PHE A 224 -11.38 -8.54 -11.83
N SER A 225 -10.18 -8.54 -11.26
CA SER A 225 -9.79 -7.65 -10.17
C SER A 225 -8.34 -7.21 -10.37
N SER A 226 -7.88 -6.25 -9.57
CA SER A 226 -6.50 -5.74 -9.65
C SER A 226 -5.79 -5.91 -8.31
N ALA A 227 -4.48 -6.13 -8.34
CA ALA A 227 -3.62 -6.12 -7.15
C ALA A 227 -3.07 -4.72 -6.85
N ASN A 228 -3.77 -3.67 -7.29
CA ASN A 228 -3.27 -2.29 -7.24
C ASN A 228 -3.20 -1.77 -5.80
N SER A 229 -2.27 -0.83 -5.56
CA SER A 229 -1.97 -0.25 -4.24
C SER A 229 -3.16 0.48 -3.60
N ILE A 230 -4.19 0.77 -4.37
CA ILE A 230 -5.42 1.42 -3.90
C ILE A 230 -6.39 0.44 -3.22
N ASN A 231 -6.23 -0.88 -3.37
CA ASN A 231 -7.14 -1.83 -2.72
C ASN A 231 -7.01 -1.73 -1.18
N ILE A 232 -8.13 -1.70 -0.46
CA ILE A 232 -8.12 -1.62 1.00
C ILE A 232 -7.47 -2.86 1.65
N GLY A 233 -7.58 -4.02 1.00
CA GLY A 233 -6.90 -5.25 1.39
C GLY A 233 -5.38 -5.18 1.26
N ARG A 234 -4.82 -4.13 0.62
CA ARG A 234 -3.39 -3.82 0.66
C ARG A 234 -3.03 -2.75 1.69
N LEU A 235 -3.89 -1.74 1.88
CA LEU A 235 -3.63 -0.65 2.83
C LEU A 235 -3.69 -1.13 4.28
N ILE A 236 -4.72 -1.89 4.65
CA ILE A 236 -4.97 -2.28 6.04
C ILE A 236 -3.87 -3.18 6.63
N PRO A 237 -3.35 -4.21 5.93
CA PRO A 237 -2.25 -5.01 6.47
C PRO A 237 -1.00 -4.19 6.82
N GLN A 238 -0.76 -3.10 6.08
CA GLN A 238 0.39 -2.23 6.32
C GLN A 238 0.32 -1.48 7.66
N VAL A 239 -0.87 -1.28 8.22
CA VAL A 239 -1.04 -0.62 9.53
C VAL A 239 -0.35 -1.44 10.63
N THR A 240 -0.37 -2.77 10.52
CA THR A 240 0.14 -3.70 11.52
C THR A 240 1.61 -3.46 11.85
N TYR A 241 2.48 -3.27 10.85
CA TYR A 241 3.91 -3.16 11.12
C TYR A 241 4.32 -1.85 11.82
N TYR A 242 3.49 -0.81 11.74
CA TYR A 242 3.70 0.42 12.52
C TYR A 242 3.32 0.24 13.99
N ILE A 243 2.24 -0.48 14.27
CA ILE A 243 1.90 -0.87 15.64
C ILE A 243 2.96 -1.83 16.18
N ASN A 244 3.41 -2.79 15.35
CA ASN A 244 4.48 -3.74 15.70
C ASN A 244 5.77 -3.00 16.06
N SER A 245 6.25 -2.06 15.23
CA SER A 245 7.50 -1.35 15.49
C SER A 245 7.46 -0.58 16.81
N TYR A 246 6.34 0.06 17.16
CA TYR A 246 6.17 0.71 18.45
C TYR A 246 6.22 -0.27 19.62
N THR A 247 5.56 -1.43 19.51
CA THR A 247 5.64 -2.47 20.54
C THR A 247 7.07 -3.02 20.70
N ARG A 248 7.82 -3.14 19.61
CA ARG A 248 9.22 -3.57 19.64
C ARG A 248 10.12 -2.51 20.31
N LEU A 249 9.91 -1.23 20.06
CA LEU A 249 10.62 -0.14 20.77
C LEU A 249 10.39 -0.18 22.28
N LEU A 250 9.14 -0.43 22.71
CA LEU A 250 8.81 -0.61 24.13
C LEU A 250 9.50 -1.84 24.73
N GLU A 251 9.47 -2.97 24.00
CA GLU A 251 10.12 -4.21 24.43
C GLU A 251 11.63 -4.07 24.59
N MET A 252 12.26 -3.29 23.71
CA MET A 252 13.69 -2.95 23.78
C MET A 252 14.01 -1.90 24.86
N ASN A 253 13.00 -1.34 25.54
CA ASN A 253 13.13 -0.23 26.49
C ASN A 253 13.77 1.04 25.87
N GLU A 254 13.58 1.25 24.57
CA GLU A 254 14.08 2.44 23.85
C GLU A 254 13.16 3.65 24.03
N ILE A 255 11.90 3.39 24.39
CA ILE A 255 10.87 4.38 24.72
C ILE A 255 10.00 3.85 25.87
N VAL A 256 9.22 4.73 26.50
CA VAL A 256 8.10 4.34 27.39
C VAL A 256 6.74 4.55 26.72
N GLU A 257 5.70 3.89 27.22
CA GLU A 257 4.35 4.00 26.65
C GLU A 257 3.86 5.46 26.67
N GLY A 258 3.44 5.95 25.50
CA GLY A 258 3.01 7.34 25.32
C GLY A 258 4.09 8.25 24.73
N ASP A 259 5.36 7.84 24.74
CA ASP A 259 6.42 8.57 24.03
C ASP A 259 6.10 8.60 22.54
N LYS A 260 6.23 9.79 21.95
CA LYS A 260 5.97 9.98 20.54
C LYS A 260 7.18 9.62 19.69
N ILE A 261 6.95 8.95 18.56
CA ILE A 261 7.99 8.60 17.59
C ILE A 261 7.86 9.37 16.28
N ASN A 262 8.98 9.58 15.61
CA ASN A 262 8.98 10.04 14.21
C ASN A 262 9.02 8.80 13.31
N ILE A 263 8.25 8.83 12.22
CA ILE A 263 8.19 7.74 11.25
C ILE A 263 8.63 8.29 9.90
N VAL A 264 9.74 7.80 9.37
CA VAL A 264 10.26 8.17 8.04
C VAL A 264 9.86 7.09 7.05
N VAL A 265 9.25 7.49 5.94
CA VAL A 265 8.77 6.56 4.90
C VAL A 265 9.24 7.03 3.53
N PRO A 266 10.09 6.25 2.85
CA PRO A 266 10.33 6.41 1.42
C PRO A 266 9.03 6.23 0.65
N THR A 267 8.56 7.31 0.02
CA THR A 267 7.16 7.42 -0.41
C THR A 267 7.04 7.68 -1.91
N GLY A 268 6.38 6.76 -2.61
CA GLY A 268 5.86 6.97 -3.97
C GLY A 268 4.35 7.17 -3.97
N ASN A 269 3.59 6.08 -4.03
CA ASN A 269 2.12 6.07 -4.14
C ASN A 269 1.34 6.34 -2.83
N PHE A 270 1.99 6.85 -1.79
CA PHE A 270 1.43 7.26 -0.48
C PHE A 270 0.77 6.17 0.39
N GLY A 271 0.62 4.93 -0.10
CA GLY A 271 -0.07 3.87 0.67
C GLY A 271 0.64 3.49 1.97
N ASN A 272 1.98 3.47 1.97
CA ASN A 272 2.77 3.07 3.15
C ASN A 272 2.67 4.11 4.28
N ILE A 273 2.94 5.39 3.99
CA ILE A 273 2.83 6.46 5.00
C ILE A 273 1.37 6.73 5.39
N LEU A 274 0.40 6.48 4.50
CA LEU A 274 -1.01 6.51 4.85
C LEU A 274 -1.38 5.43 5.88
N ALA A 275 -0.75 4.26 5.83
CA ALA A 275 -0.93 3.23 6.85
C ALA A 275 -0.37 3.66 8.22
N ALA A 276 0.74 4.42 8.25
CA ALA A 276 1.24 5.06 9.47
C ALA A 276 0.27 6.12 10.00
N TYR A 277 -0.34 6.91 9.10
CA TYR A 277 -1.39 7.85 9.45
C TYR A 277 -2.62 7.13 10.04
N TYR A 278 -3.02 5.98 9.48
CA TYR A 278 -4.08 5.16 10.07
C TYR A 278 -3.68 4.63 11.43
N ALA A 279 -2.45 4.13 11.61
CA ALA A 279 -1.95 3.68 12.90
C ALA A 279 -2.01 4.82 13.96
N SER A 280 -1.63 6.05 13.58
CA SER A 280 -1.77 7.25 14.42
C SER A 280 -3.24 7.48 14.82
N GLY A 281 -4.17 7.42 13.85
CA GLY A 281 -5.61 7.51 14.11
C GLY A 281 -6.18 6.38 14.97
N MET A 282 -5.50 5.22 15.04
CA MET A 282 -5.86 4.15 16.00
C MET A 282 -5.36 4.42 17.42
N GLY A 283 -4.52 5.45 17.64
CA GLY A 283 -3.95 5.81 18.93
C GLY A 283 -2.43 5.65 19.03
N LEU A 284 -1.71 5.33 17.94
CA LEU A 284 -0.25 5.28 17.94
C LEU A 284 0.35 6.67 18.23
N PRO A 285 1.22 6.83 19.25
CA PRO A 285 1.84 8.13 19.55
C PRO A 285 2.86 8.53 18.48
N VAL A 286 2.40 9.27 17.47
CA VAL A 286 3.26 9.80 16.39
C VAL A 286 3.54 11.28 16.63
N ASN A 287 4.80 11.68 16.51
CA ASN A 287 5.22 13.08 16.51
C ASN A 287 5.23 13.66 15.10
N LYS A 288 5.93 13.00 14.17
CA LYS A 288 5.97 13.38 12.75
C LYS A 288 5.88 12.18 11.81
N LEU A 289 5.13 12.35 10.74
CA LEU A 289 5.08 11.47 9.57
C LEU A 289 5.94 12.10 8.47
N ILE A 290 7.12 11.54 8.22
CA ILE A 290 8.10 12.11 7.30
C ILE A 290 8.02 11.39 5.95
N CYS A 291 7.60 12.11 4.92
CA CYS A 291 7.57 11.67 3.54
C CYS A 291 8.93 11.93 2.89
N ALA A 292 9.74 10.88 2.70
CA ALA A 292 10.99 10.96 1.96
C ALA A 292 10.74 10.63 0.48
N ALA A 293 10.99 11.59 -0.41
CA ALA A 293 10.89 11.41 -1.86
C ALA A 293 12.28 11.31 -2.50
N ASN A 294 12.33 10.82 -3.73
CA ASN A 294 13.48 11.08 -4.60
C ASN A 294 13.27 12.39 -5.37
N GLU A 295 14.01 12.63 -6.44
CA GLU A 295 13.88 13.84 -7.25
C GLU A 295 12.47 14.07 -7.84
N ASN A 296 11.59 13.06 -7.86
CA ASN A 296 10.16 13.20 -8.15
C ASN A 296 9.42 13.72 -6.90
N ASN A 297 9.69 14.97 -6.57
CA ASN A 297 9.37 15.62 -5.30
C ASN A 297 7.95 16.24 -5.23
N VAL A 298 6.96 15.66 -5.92
CA VAL A 298 5.57 16.20 -5.93
C VAL A 298 4.93 16.24 -4.53
N LEU A 299 5.23 15.24 -3.70
CA LEU A 299 4.75 15.19 -2.31
C LEU A 299 5.49 16.18 -1.42
N TYR A 300 6.78 16.40 -1.67
CA TYR A 300 7.56 17.40 -0.94
C TYR A 300 6.95 18.80 -1.10
N ASP A 301 6.69 19.21 -2.33
CA ASP A 301 6.08 20.51 -2.60
C ASP A 301 4.66 20.61 -2.04
N PHE A 302 3.87 19.54 -2.13
CA PHE A 302 2.52 19.51 -1.56
C PHE A 302 2.52 19.75 -0.05
N PHE A 303 3.31 19.00 0.73
CA PHE A 303 3.36 19.21 2.19
C PHE A 303 4.02 20.54 2.59
N SER A 304 4.89 21.09 1.73
CA SER A 304 5.55 22.37 1.99
C SER A 304 4.68 23.59 1.67
N THR A 305 3.79 23.48 0.67
CA THR A 305 3.08 24.64 0.09
C THR A 305 1.56 24.52 0.05
N GLY A 306 1.01 23.32 0.27
CA GLY A 306 -0.40 23.00 0.03
C GLY A 306 -0.76 22.85 -1.45
N VAL A 307 0.19 22.97 -2.38
CA VAL A 307 -0.06 22.90 -3.82
C VAL A 307 0.39 21.55 -4.37
N TYR A 308 -0.55 20.80 -4.95
CA TYR A 308 -0.27 19.56 -5.65
C TYR A 308 -0.23 19.81 -7.16
N ASN A 309 0.96 19.73 -7.76
CA ASN A 309 1.18 20.03 -9.19
C ASN A 309 1.77 18.82 -9.92
N ARG A 310 0.99 18.18 -10.80
CA ARG A 310 1.45 17.03 -11.61
C ARG A 310 2.09 17.43 -12.95
N LEU A 311 2.10 18.72 -13.31
CA LEU A 311 2.70 19.22 -14.55
C LEU A 311 4.22 19.27 -14.42
N ARG A 312 4.83 18.09 -14.38
CA ARG A 312 6.27 17.90 -14.19
C ARG A 312 6.76 16.81 -15.13
N GLN A 313 8.06 16.85 -15.42
CA GLN A 313 8.71 15.76 -16.14
C GLN A 313 9.04 14.65 -15.13
N LEU A 314 8.66 13.41 -15.44
CA LEU A 314 9.06 12.24 -14.68
C LEU A 314 10.58 12.08 -14.82
N LYS A 315 11.29 12.05 -13.69
CA LYS A 315 12.72 11.76 -13.66
C LYS A 315 12.92 10.28 -13.36
N LEU A 316 13.75 9.62 -14.15
CA LEU A 316 14.17 8.24 -13.87
C LEU A 316 15.35 8.29 -12.90
N THR A 317 15.16 7.73 -11.71
CA THR A 317 16.15 7.77 -10.62
C THR A 317 16.69 6.37 -10.31
N ILE A 318 17.65 6.27 -9.39
CA ILE A 318 18.12 4.97 -8.88
C ILE A 318 17.14 4.33 -7.87
N SER A 319 16.02 4.98 -7.54
CA SER A 319 14.94 4.47 -6.69
C SER A 319 13.61 4.38 -7.46
N PRO A 320 13.53 3.55 -8.53
CA PRO A 320 12.47 3.61 -9.54
C PRO A 320 11.06 3.30 -9.01
N SER A 321 10.92 2.60 -7.87
CA SER A 321 9.60 2.36 -7.25
C SER A 321 8.96 3.64 -6.68
N MET A 322 9.72 4.73 -6.56
CA MET A 322 9.28 6.04 -6.07
C MET A 322 9.11 7.08 -7.18
N ASP A 323 9.49 6.77 -8.43
CA ASP A 323 9.36 7.65 -9.58
C ASP A 323 7.88 7.83 -9.97
N ILE A 324 7.24 8.86 -9.42
CA ILE A 324 5.80 9.11 -9.60
C ILE A 324 5.48 10.58 -9.88
N LEU A 325 4.50 10.82 -10.75
CA LEU A 325 3.89 12.15 -10.96
C LEU A 325 2.58 12.32 -10.17
N ILE A 326 1.87 11.21 -9.95
CA ILE A 326 0.60 11.19 -9.24
C ILE A 326 0.69 10.13 -8.13
N SER A 327 0.35 10.53 -6.91
CA SER A 327 0.36 9.64 -5.76
C SER A 327 -1.06 9.16 -5.47
N SER A 328 -1.35 7.92 -5.87
CA SER A 328 -2.72 7.39 -5.88
C SER A 328 -3.42 7.40 -4.51
N ASN A 329 -2.73 7.08 -3.42
CA ASN A 329 -3.36 7.05 -2.09
C ASN A 329 -3.46 8.42 -1.41
N LEU A 330 -2.87 9.48 -1.98
CA LEU A 330 -3.01 10.83 -1.43
C LEU A 330 -4.48 11.26 -1.37
N GLU A 331 -5.30 10.82 -2.32
CA GLU A 331 -6.76 11.06 -2.34
C GLU A 331 -7.44 10.71 -1.01
N ARG A 332 -7.00 9.63 -0.33
CA ARG A 332 -7.56 9.23 0.97
C ARG A 332 -7.23 10.20 2.09
N LEU A 333 -6.01 10.76 2.08
CA LEU A 333 -5.63 11.82 3.04
C LEU A 333 -6.41 13.09 2.75
N ILE A 334 -6.48 13.52 1.48
CA ILE A 334 -7.24 14.73 1.08
C ILE A 334 -8.71 14.60 1.49
N TYR A 335 -9.29 13.41 1.30
CA TYR A 335 -10.66 13.13 1.72
C TYR A 335 -10.85 13.29 3.24
N ASP A 336 -9.92 12.80 4.04
CA ASP A 336 -9.99 12.96 5.49
C ASP A 336 -9.90 14.44 5.90
N VAL A 337 -8.92 15.16 5.36
CA VAL A 337 -8.66 16.56 5.75
C VAL A 337 -9.71 17.53 5.19
N CYS A 338 -10.48 17.12 4.18
CA CYS A 338 -11.68 17.82 3.72
C CYS A 338 -12.94 17.41 4.52
N ASP A 339 -12.78 16.89 5.74
CA ASP A 339 -13.85 16.46 6.65
C ASP A 339 -14.76 15.38 6.05
N MET A 340 -14.18 14.52 5.21
CA MET A 340 -14.89 13.48 4.48
C MET A 340 -16.01 14.04 3.56
N ASP A 341 -15.89 15.30 3.10
CA ASP A 341 -16.77 15.92 2.11
C ASP A 341 -16.39 15.51 0.69
N SER A 342 -17.14 14.55 0.14
CA SER A 342 -16.95 14.04 -1.23
C SER A 342 -17.03 15.14 -2.30
N ALA A 343 -17.88 16.17 -2.10
CA ALA A 343 -18.04 17.26 -3.07
C ALA A 343 -16.87 18.24 -3.02
N ARG A 344 -16.27 18.46 -1.85
CA ARG A 344 -15.03 19.24 -1.72
C ARG A 344 -13.86 18.52 -2.39
N LEU A 345 -13.71 17.22 -2.15
CA LEU A 345 -12.72 16.40 -2.85
C LEU A 345 -12.89 16.43 -4.36
N GLU A 346 -14.12 16.26 -4.86
CA GLU A 346 -14.41 16.24 -6.30
C GLU A 346 -13.99 17.55 -6.98
N ARG A 347 -14.17 18.71 -6.33
CA ARG A 347 -13.68 20.00 -6.86
C ARG A 347 -12.16 20.01 -7.03
N LEU A 348 -11.41 19.59 -6.02
CA LEU A 348 -9.94 19.54 -6.07
C LEU A 348 -9.45 18.59 -7.18
N PHE A 349 -10.08 17.41 -7.30
CA PHE A 349 -9.69 16.44 -8.32
C PHE A 349 -10.15 16.82 -9.73
N LYS A 350 -11.22 17.63 -9.86
CA LYS A 350 -11.61 18.25 -11.12
C LYS A 350 -10.54 19.24 -11.57
N ASP A 351 -10.03 20.07 -10.68
CA ASP A 351 -8.91 20.98 -10.97
C ASP A 351 -7.66 20.20 -11.37
N LEU A 352 -7.29 19.15 -10.63
CA LEU A 352 -6.19 18.26 -11.00
C LEU A 352 -6.36 17.66 -12.41
N SER A 353 -7.57 17.21 -12.74
CA SER A 353 -7.84 16.61 -14.05
C SER A 353 -7.79 17.63 -15.19
N GLY A 354 -8.27 18.86 -14.96
CA GLY A 354 -8.39 19.91 -15.96
C GLY A 354 -7.13 20.74 -16.15
N THR A 355 -6.57 21.26 -15.05
CA THR A 355 -5.38 22.15 -15.07
C THR A 355 -4.09 21.41 -14.71
N GLY A 356 -4.17 20.23 -14.09
CA GLY A 356 -3.00 19.52 -13.58
C GLY A 356 -2.56 19.97 -12.18
N ILE A 357 -3.30 20.88 -11.54
CA ILE A 357 -2.91 21.46 -10.26
C ILE A 357 -4.14 21.59 -9.35
N PHE A 358 -3.99 21.35 -8.06
CA PHE A 358 -4.93 21.82 -7.03
C PHE A 358 -4.17 22.39 -5.84
N SER A 359 -4.86 23.21 -5.04
CA SER A 359 -4.35 23.74 -3.79
C SER A 359 -5.33 23.46 -2.66
N ILE A 360 -4.81 23.12 -1.49
CA ILE A 360 -5.60 23.02 -0.26
C ILE A 360 -5.50 24.32 0.53
N ASP A 361 -6.51 24.61 1.36
CA ASP A 361 -6.56 25.82 2.17
C ASP A 361 -5.86 25.66 3.53
N ASP A 362 -5.74 26.76 4.26
CA ASP A 362 -5.03 26.82 5.55
C ASP A 362 -5.63 25.87 6.61
N GLU A 363 -6.95 25.64 6.57
CA GLU A 363 -7.61 24.70 7.48
C GLU A 363 -7.16 23.26 7.20
N MET A 364 -7.11 22.88 5.93
CA MET A 364 -6.58 21.57 5.51
C MET A 364 -5.08 21.44 5.80
N MET A 365 -4.31 22.52 5.62
CA MET A 365 -2.88 22.55 5.95
C MET A 365 -2.62 22.31 7.43
N GLU A 366 -3.42 22.91 8.32
CA GLU A 366 -3.30 22.70 9.76
C GLU A 366 -3.58 21.24 10.16
N LYS A 367 -4.52 20.56 9.47
CA LYS A 367 -4.82 19.14 9.70
C LYS A 367 -3.68 18.21 9.28
N ILE A 368 -2.77 18.64 8.41
CA ILE A 368 -1.60 17.86 7.98
C ILE A 368 -0.27 18.38 8.54
N LYS A 369 -0.27 19.26 9.55
CA LYS A 369 0.96 19.84 10.13
C LYS A 369 1.94 18.83 10.75
N ASP A 370 1.46 17.62 11.01
CA ASP A 370 2.28 16.52 11.52
C ASP A 370 2.96 15.72 10.40
N PHE A 371 2.61 15.99 9.15
CA PHE A 371 3.42 15.57 8.02
C PHE A 371 4.60 16.53 7.84
N TRP A 372 5.77 15.95 7.61
CA TRP A 372 6.95 16.64 7.13
C TRP A 372 7.41 15.95 5.85
N SER A 373 8.15 16.65 5.00
CA SER A 373 8.62 16.07 3.75
C SER A 373 10.04 16.51 3.44
N GLY A 374 10.77 15.62 2.77
CA GLY A 374 12.11 15.87 2.25
C GLY A 374 12.29 15.12 0.94
N PHE A 375 13.34 15.44 0.21
CA PHE A 375 13.75 14.66 -0.95
C PHE A 375 15.27 14.56 -1.04
N ALA A 376 15.75 13.52 -1.70
CA ALA A 376 17.16 13.31 -2.01
C ALA A 376 17.39 13.19 -3.52
N THR A 377 18.54 13.68 -3.99
CA THR A 377 19.04 13.37 -5.34
C THR A 377 19.71 11.99 -5.38
N ASP A 378 19.97 11.48 -6.57
CA ASP A 378 20.72 10.22 -6.74
C ASP A 378 22.11 10.29 -6.08
N GLU A 379 22.82 11.43 -6.16
CA GLU A 379 24.12 11.60 -5.49
C GLU A 379 24.00 11.56 -3.96
N GLN A 380 23.00 12.24 -3.39
CA GLN A 380 22.73 12.21 -1.95
C GLN A 380 22.36 10.81 -1.48
N THR A 381 21.56 10.09 -2.27
CA THR A 381 21.17 8.70 -2.02
C THR A 381 22.40 7.79 -1.97
N VAL A 382 23.30 7.90 -2.95
CA VAL A 382 24.55 7.12 -2.99
C VAL A 382 25.49 7.46 -1.84
N GLU A 383 25.58 8.74 -1.44
CA GLU A 383 26.37 9.14 -0.27
C GLU A 383 25.78 8.56 1.02
N ALA A 384 24.46 8.64 1.23
CA ALA A 384 23.81 8.08 2.41
C ALA A 384 24.07 6.56 2.54
N ILE A 385 23.93 5.80 1.44
CA ILE A 385 24.28 4.35 1.42
C ILE A 385 25.74 4.15 1.85
N ARG A 386 26.66 4.94 1.30
CA ARG A 386 28.10 4.86 1.58
C ARG A 386 28.40 5.19 3.05
N GLU A 387 27.79 6.24 3.60
CA GLU A 387 27.99 6.68 4.97
C GLU A 387 27.48 5.63 5.97
N VAL A 388 26.26 5.13 5.79
CA VAL A 388 25.66 4.11 6.66
C VAL A 388 26.49 2.82 6.62
N TYR A 389 26.90 2.36 5.44
CA TYR A 389 27.72 1.16 5.30
C TYR A 389 29.11 1.34 5.93
N LYS A 390 29.80 2.46 5.68
CA LYS A 390 31.12 2.70 6.27
C LYS A 390 31.09 2.83 7.79
N LYS A 391 30.06 3.48 8.34
CA LYS A 391 29.98 3.79 9.77
C LYS A 391 29.45 2.62 10.59
N TYR A 392 28.48 1.87 10.06
CA TYR A 392 27.75 0.85 10.82
C TYR A 392 27.84 -0.56 10.22
N ASN A 393 28.49 -0.73 9.06
CA ASN A 393 28.51 -1.99 8.32
C ASN A 393 27.10 -2.54 8.03
N TYR A 394 26.14 -1.63 7.84
CA TYR A 394 24.75 -1.92 7.54
C TYR A 394 24.46 -1.40 6.13
N LEU A 395 24.02 -2.29 5.23
CA LEU A 395 23.76 -1.94 3.84
C LEU A 395 22.29 -1.62 3.66
N ILE A 396 22.00 -0.43 3.16
CA ILE A 396 20.66 0.00 2.79
C ILE A 396 20.55 0.09 1.26
N ASP A 397 19.34 -0.16 0.74
CA ASP A 397 19.07 -0.02 -0.69
C ASP A 397 18.80 1.45 -1.07
N THR A 398 18.61 1.70 -2.37
CA THR A 398 18.38 3.05 -2.90
C THR A 398 17.05 3.66 -2.49
N HIS A 399 16.05 2.86 -2.09
CA HIS A 399 14.78 3.38 -1.59
C HIS A 399 14.85 3.70 -0.11
N THR A 400 15.62 2.95 0.69
CA THR A 400 15.75 3.18 2.14
C THR A 400 16.60 4.41 2.49
N ALA A 401 17.47 4.86 1.57
CA ALA A 401 18.46 5.90 1.82
C ALA A 401 17.97 7.37 1.84
N PRO A 402 17.02 7.82 0.99
CA PRO A 402 16.42 9.15 1.08
C PRO A 402 15.66 9.37 2.39
#